data_AF-A0A0A1U7U9-F1
#
_entry.id   AF-A0A0A1U7U9-F1
#
_cell.length_a   1.000
_cell.length_b   1.000
_cell.length_c   1.000
_cell.angle_alpha   90.00
_cell.angle_beta   90.00
_cell.angle_gamma   90.00
#
_symmetry.space_group_name_H-M   'P 1'
#
loop_
_entity.id
_entity.type
_entity.pdbx_description
1 polymer ?
#
loop_
_entity_poly.entity_id
_entity_poly.type
_entity_poly.pdbx_seq_one_letter_code
_entity_poly.pdbx_strand_id
1 'polypeptide(L)'
;MSHTKLEPIFLANVLLYTWSEAVLLNFRVVSKSCLDAIKMVRRTPPIKYNQLKFSIKFFPNIETVSSTYSEIEKDKNNTLQNIAFVDLSPGFLDEAPPTILLSKLTSLRVHDTYPFGSLSNCLNLKKLIVQAEDTKIMLKDLKGAPNLETLIIKKHYITDSEDDAKEKLSNLSTNILLVHTLIPKLKVVLVDFAPTQKLARANYVTYLNITNELPKEVKGEVRIIQEQTVFNIHTMTAEKFTECSVIGLTDVKISLIQNFANFVDFSKNSYLENLIFFADSSVPTAFKLPTSLTSLQIEMPDNSVYSISNGTVLSNLEKLHLFGPLTYFELPTPKKTETDENGKEKLVETFMFIEDFSIHSAARNVHLKLPVIQAQLFSLIGDFKMNNLDVQFADNFLITELEVPKLESVTCHCDHMDEAIAFCQFHIEGVDFKTLGYIGETKSEKKIIKLIKGKYVLTKYDTPKVAPNHSEDAKKKFYIEEKTKKKMSEFINTSNNSETNCESILNSAQEQFVYKRSDDAEPKITLEDFLDSFEDYDISQTQ
;
A
#
# COMPACT_ATOMS: atom_id res chain seq x y z
N MET A 1 -13.10 -31.83 -19.53
CA MET A 1 -13.37 -30.73 -18.60
C MET A 1 -12.05 -30.31 -17.99
N SER A 2 -11.48 -29.19 -18.46
CA SER A 2 -10.25 -28.64 -17.90
C SER A 2 -10.58 -28.02 -16.55
N HIS A 3 -10.25 -28.71 -15.46
CA HIS A 3 -10.26 -28.09 -14.13
C HIS A 3 -9.32 -26.88 -14.19
N THR A 4 -9.89 -25.68 -14.19
CA THR A 4 -9.13 -24.45 -14.09
C THR A 4 -8.40 -24.48 -12.76
N LYS A 5 -7.09 -24.19 -12.78
CA LYS A 5 -6.23 -24.11 -11.58
C LYS A 5 -6.79 -23.14 -10.50
N LEU A 6 -7.79 -22.34 -10.84
CA LEU A 6 -8.48 -21.37 -10.01
C LEU A 6 -9.35 -21.99 -8.90
N GLU A 7 -10.01 -23.13 -9.15
CA GLU A 7 -10.89 -23.73 -8.13
C GLU A 7 -10.12 -24.16 -6.87
N PRO A 8 -9.00 -24.93 -6.96
CA PRO A 8 -8.18 -25.23 -5.79
C PRO A 8 -7.59 -23.99 -5.11
N ILE A 9 -7.27 -22.92 -5.85
CA ILE A 9 -6.75 -21.66 -5.29
C ILE A 9 -7.83 -20.96 -4.46
N PHE A 10 -9.04 -20.80 -5.02
CA PHE A 10 -10.18 -20.22 -4.29
C PHE A 10 -10.46 -21.01 -3.01
N LEU A 11 -10.51 -22.34 -3.12
CA LEU A 11 -10.73 -23.23 -1.99
C LEU A 11 -9.61 -23.15 -0.93
N ALA A 12 -8.35 -22.97 -1.35
CA ALA A 12 -7.24 -22.76 -0.42
C ALA A 12 -7.37 -21.42 0.33
N ASN A 13 -7.84 -20.36 -0.33
CA ASN A 13 -8.14 -19.09 0.33
C ASN A 13 -9.28 -19.25 1.33
N VAL A 14 -10.38 -19.93 0.95
CA VAL A 14 -11.49 -20.22 1.88
C VAL A 14 -10.99 -20.96 3.13
N LEU A 15 -10.10 -21.95 2.96
CA LEU A 15 -9.49 -22.68 4.08
C LEU A 15 -8.75 -21.76 5.08
N LEU A 16 -8.10 -20.69 4.61
CA LEU A 16 -7.40 -19.73 5.47
C LEU A 16 -8.36 -18.89 6.35
N TYR A 17 -9.66 -18.89 6.04
CA TYR A 17 -10.69 -18.20 6.83
C TYR A 17 -11.66 -19.16 7.54
N THR A 18 -11.39 -20.47 7.48
CA THR A 18 -12.18 -21.43 8.24
C THR A 18 -11.93 -21.29 9.74
N TRP A 19 -13.00 -21.45 10.52
CA TRP A 19 -13.08 -21.17 11.96
C TRP A 19 -13.68 -22.34 12.74
N SER A 20 -13.98 -23.45 12.06
CA SER A 20 -14.63 -24.64 12.60
C SER A 20 -13.98 -25.92 12.07
N GLU A 21 -13.69 -26.86 12.97
CA GLU A 21 -13.18 -28.19 12.62
C GLU A 21 -14.16 -28.98 11.74
N ALA A 22 -15.47 -28.90 12.04
CA ALA A 22 -16.49 -29.60 11.26
C ALA A 22 -16.47 -29.15 9.79
N VAL A 23 -16.28 -27.85 9.56
CA VAL A 23 -16.16 -27.28 8.20
C VAL A 23 -14.92 -27.83 7.51
N LEU A 24 -13.78 -27.89 8.21
CA LEU A 24 -12.55 -28.43 7.65
C LEU A 24 -12.64 -29.93 7.34
N LEU A 25 -13.22 -30.73 8.25
CA LEU A 25 -13.41 -32.17 8.06
C LEU A 25 -14.33 -32.44 6.88
N ASN A 26 -15.43 -31.69 6.76
CA ASN A 26 -16.31 -31.77 5.60
C ASN A 26 -15.57 -31.37 4.32
N PHE A 27 -14.75 -30.32 4.37
CA PHE A 27 -13.95 -29.88 3.23
C PHE A 27 -13.08 -31.01 2.67
N ARG A 28 -12.48 -31.82 3.54
CA ARG A 28 -11.66 -32.97 3.15
C ARG A 28 -12.44 -34.08 2.45
N VAL A 29 -13.71 -34.29 2.82
CA VAL A 29 -14.51 -35.45 2.36
C VAL A 29 -15.24 -35.15 1.04
N VAL A 30 -15.51 -33.88 0.73
CA VAL A 30 -16.47 -33.51 -0.31
C VAL A 30 -15.94 -33.61 -1.74
N SER A 31 -14.63 -33.41 -2.02
CA SER A 31 -14.11 -33.53 -3.40
C SER A 31 -12.58 -33.69 -3.53
N LYS A 32 -12.13 -34.08 -4.72
CA LYS A 32 -10.69 -34.11 -5.10
C LYS A 32 -10.08 -32.70 -5.17
N SER A 33 -10.81 -31.70 -5.66
CA SER A 33 -10.35 -30.30 -5.72
C SER A 33 -10.03 -29.74 -4.33
N CYS A 34 -10.79 -30.15 -3.30
CA CYS A 34 -10.51 -29.79 -1.92
C CYS A 34 -9.20 -30.42 -1.40
N LEU A 35 -8.88 -31.67 -1.79
CA LEU A 35 -7.61 -32.30 -1.43
C LEU A 35 -6.43 -31.58 -2.07
N ASP A 36 -6.58 -31.10 -3.31
CA ASP A 36 -5.54 -30.32 -3.98
C ASP A 36 -5.41 -28.93 -3.34
N ALA A 37 -6.50 -28.27 -2.95
CA ALA A 37 -6.48 -27.04 -2.17
C ALA A 37 -5.72 -27.19 -0.83
N ILE A 38 -5.98 -28.28 -0.08
CA ILE A 38 -5.29 -28.60 1.17
C ILE A 38 -3.77 -28.73 0.96
N LYS A 39 -3.32 -29.32 -0.16
CA LYS A 39 -1.89 -29.40 -0.50
C LYS A 39 -1.29 -28.04 -0.87
N MET A 40 -2.10 -27.08 -1.31
CA MET A 40 -1.63 -25.73 -1.67
C MET A 40 -1.47 -24.81 -0.45
N VAL A 41 -2.10 -25.15 0.69
CA VAL A 41 -1.99 -24.37 1.93
C VAL A 41 -0.56 -24.46 2.49
N ARG A 42 0.12 -23.32 2.55
CA ARG A 42 1.47 -23.17 3.14
C ARG A 42 1.48 -22.54 4.54
N ARG A 43 0.32 -22.06 5.01
CA ARG A 43 0.16 -21.37 6.29
C ARG A 43 -0.92 -22.01 7.14
N THR A 44 -0.70 -22.07 8.45
CA THR A 44 -1.70 -22.59 9.39
C THR A 44 -2.93 -21.67 9.40
N PRO A 45 -4.14 -22.20 9.16
CA PRO A 45 -5.39 -21.45 9.34
C PRO A 45 -5.62 -21.00 10.79
N PRO A 46 -6.40 -19.94 11.02
CA PRO A 46 -6.66 -19.35 12.34
C PRO A 46 -7.57 -20.19 13.26
N ILE A 47 -7.86 -21.45 12.91
CA ILE A 47 -8.79 -22.38 13.60
C ILE A 47 -8.44 -22.59 15.10
N LYS A 48 -7.22 -22.22 15.50
CA LYS A 48 -6.66 -22.39 16.86
C LYS A 48 -7.40 -21.73 18.00
N TYR A 49 -8.16 -20.67 17.76
CA TYR A 49 -8.79 -19.92 18.86
C TYR A 49 -9.91 -20.69 19.59
N ASN A 50 -10.34 -21.86 19.09
CA ASN A 50 -11.49 -22.61 19.62
C ASN A 50 -11.15 -23.96 20.31
N GLN A 51 -9.97 -24.13 20.92
CA GLN A 51 -9.57 -25.37 21.64
C GLN A 51 -9.58 -26.67 20.81
N LEU A 52 -9.50 -26.55 19.48
CA LEU A 52 -9.50 -27.69 18.57
C LEU A 52 -8.08 -28.25 18.46
N LYS A 53 -7.91 -29.56 18.72
CA LYS A 53 -6.63 -30.30 18.59
C LYS A 53 -6.25 -30.44 17.12
N PHE A 54 -5.88 -29.33 16.49
CA PHE A 54 -5.55 -29.29 15.08
C PHE A 54 -4.22 -30.00 14.82
N SER A 55 -4.23 -31.04 13.97
CA SER A 55 -3.02 -31.77 13.59
C SER A 55 -2.43 -31.18 12.30
N ILE A 56 -1.17 -30.75 12.35
CA ILE A 56 -0.34 -30.28 11.23
C ILE A 56 -0.36 -31.30 10.07
N LYS A 57 -0.63 -32.58 10.37
CA LYS A 57 -0.79 -33.67 9.40
C LYS A 57 -1.85 -33.40 8.33
N PHE A 58 -2.82 -32.53 8.59
CA PHE A 58 -3.81 -32.17 7.57
C PHE A 58 -3.21 -31.33 6.43
N PHE A 59 -2.10 -30.61 6.66
CA PHE A 59 -1.49 -29.73 5.66
C PHE A 59 -0.08 -30.23 5.31
N PRO A 60 0.08 -31.07 4.26
CA PRO A 60 1.34 -31.74 3.96
C PRO A 60 2.48 -30.81 3.52
N ASN A 61 2.16 -29.63 2.99
CA ASN A 61 3.13 -28.65 2.46
C ASN A 61 3.20 -27.37 3.32
N ILE A 62 2.87 -27.48 4.61
CA ILE A 62 2.88 -26.33 5.50
C ILE A 62 4.30 -25.88 5.79
N GLU A 63 4.56 -24.60 5.53
CA GLU A 63 5.87 -23.96 5.73
C GLU A 63 5.87 -23.08 6.99
N THR A 64 4.68 -22.62 7.40
CA THR A 64 4.50 -21.70 8.53
C THR A 64 3.51 -22.24 9.54
N VAL A 65 3.90 -22.27 10.82
CA VAL A 65 3.07 -22.76 11.93
C VAL A 65 2.97 -21.74 13.04
N SER A 66 1.75 -21.40 13.46
CA SER A 66 1.50 -20.55 14.63
C SER A 66 0.88 -21.40 15.73
N SER A 67 1.62 -21.73 16.79
CA SER A 67 1.21 -22.71 17.81
C SER A 67 2.03 -22.67 19.09
N THR A 68 1.54 -23.30 20.16
CA THR A 68 2.39 -23.70 21.28
C THR A 68 3.32 -24.85 20.86
N TYR A 69 4.47 -24.95 21.52
CA TYR A 69 5.44 -26.00 21.24
C TYR A 69 4.86 -27.41 21.49
N SER A 70 4.22 -27.63 22.64
CA SER A 70 3.65 -28.93 23.03
C SER A 70 2.61 -29.46 22.04
N GLU A 71 1.96 -28.58 21.28
CA GLU A 71 1.06 -28.97 20.20
C GLU A 71 1.80 -29.37 18.92
N ILE A 72 2.89 -28.70 18.58
CA ILE A 72 3.72 -29.08 17.43
C ILE A 72 4.40 -30.44 17.69
N GLU A 73 4.88 -30.68 18.92
CA GLU A 73 5.57 -31.93 19.26
C GLU A 73 4.66 -33.17 19.21
N LYS A 74 3.35 -33.00 19.47
CA LYS A 74 2.37 -34.09 19.31
C LYS A 74 2.33 -34.62 17.87
N ASP A 75 2.73 -33.82 16.89
CA ASP A 75 2.85 -34.21 15.50
C ASP A 75 4.26 -34.69 15.14
N LYS A 76 4.63 -35.91 15.57
CA LYS A 76 5.92 -36.57 15.28
C LYS A 76 6.13 -37.00 13.80
N ASN A 77 5.57 -36.28 12.83
CA ASN A 77 5.54 -36.68 11.42
C ASN A 77 6.60 -35.94 10.57
N ASN A 78 6.93 -36.51 9.40
CA ASN A 78 7.82 -35.90 8.40
C ASN A 78 7.37 -34.52 7.90
N THR A 79 6.10 -34.12 8.13
CA THR A 79 5.58 -32.79 7.80
C THR A 79 6.32 -31.66 8.51
N LEU A 80 6.90 -31.91 9.68
CA LEU A 80 7.72 -30.92 10.39
C LEU A 80 9.00 -30.55 9.62
N GLN A 81 9.43 -31.38 8.67
CA GLN A 81 10.65 -31.15 7.88
C GLN A 81 10.52 -29.99 6.89
N ASN A 82 9.31 -29.52 6.59
CA ASN A 82 9.07 -28.42 5.64
C ASN A 82 8.85 -27.08 6.34
N ILE A 83 8.74 -27.06 7.67
CA ILE A 83 8.45 -25.84 8.44
C ILE A 83 9.71 -24.97 8.51
N ALA A 84 9.61 -23.75 7.97
CA ALA A 84 10.66 -22.74 7.97
C ALA A 84 10.33 -21.54 8.86
N PHE A 85 9.05 -21.33 9.17
CA PHE A 85 8.57 -20.26 10.06
C PHE A 85 7.74 -20.86 11.20
N VAL A 86 8.07 -20.50 12.43
CA VAL A 86 7.30 -20.86 13.62
C VAL A 86 6.94 -19.61 14.40
N ASP A 87 5.67 -19.49 14.78
CA ASP A 87 5.15 -18.46 15.64
C ASP A 87 4.64 -19.08 16.95
N LEU A 88 5.40 -18.87 18.01
CA LEU A 88 5.11 -19.33 19.36
C LEU A 88 4.49 -18.22 20.24
N SER A 89 4.18 -17.05 19.68
CA SER A 89 3.54 -15.98 20.46
C SER A 89 2.13 -16.30 20.99
N PRO A 90 1.40 -17.33 20.54
CA PRO A 90 0.12 -17.67 21.19
C PRO A 90 0.23 -18.42 22.52
N GLY A 91 1.44 -18.77 22.99
CA GLY A 91 1.62 -19.61 24.17
C GLY A 91 2.68 -19.10 25.13
N PHE A 92 2.43 -19.28 26.44
CA PHE A 92 3.46 -19.20 27.47
C PHE A 92 4.40 -20.40 27.33
N LEU A 93 5.71 -20.15 27.28
CA LEU A 93 6.71 -21.18 27.09
C LEU A 93 7.55 -21.35 28.36
N ASP A 94 7.23 -22.37 29.15
CA ASP A 94 8.17 -22.93 30.14
C ASP A 94 9.11 -23.98 29.50
N GLU A 95 8.89 -24.36 28.24
CA GLU A 95 9.60 -25.48 27.60
C GLU A 95 10.40 -25.05 26.36
N ALA A 96 11.62 -25.58 26.24
CA ALA A 96 12.48 -25.39 25.08
C ALA A 96 11.93 -26.15 23.85
N PRO A 97 12.06 -25.60 22.63
CA PRO A 97 11.52 -26.23 21.42
C PRO A 97 12.24 -27.54 21.04
N PRO A 98 11.64 -28.40 20.18
CA PRO A 98 12.17 -29.73 19.89
C PRO A 98 13.36 -29.61 18.97
N THR A 99 14.43 -30.36 19.22
CA THR A 99 15.66 -30.29 18.41
C THR A 99 15.43 -30.48 16.90
N ILE A 100 14.40 -31.25 16.52
CA ILE A 100 14.03 -31.55 15.13
C ILE A 100 13.61 -30.30 14.33
N LEU A 101 12.88 -29.35 14.94
CA LEU A 101 12.43 -28.14 14.24
C LEU A 101 13.56 -27.10 14.10
N LEU A 102 14.48 -27.08 15.07
CA LEU A 102 15.48 -26.01 15.21
C LEU A 102 16.48 -26.01 14.05
N SER A 103 16.80 -27.18 13.51
CA SER A 103 17.78 -27.31 12.43
C SER A 103 17.35 -26.69 11.09
N LYS A 104 16.05 -26.47 10.82
CA LYS A 104 15.56 -25.91 9.54
C LYS A 104 14.89 -24.54 9.67
N LEU A 105 14.65 -24.11 10.90
CA LEU A 105 13.94 -22.87 11.19
C LEU A 105 14.72 -21.67 10.65
N THR A 106 14.14 -20.94 9.69
CA THR A 106 14.72 -19.70 9.15
C THR A 106 14.14 -18.46 9.80
N SER A 107 12.91 -18.55 10.33
CA SER A 107 12.26 -17.46 11.07
C SER A 107 11.48 -17.96 12.28
N LEU A 108 11.55 -17.20 13.37
CA LEU A 108 10.91 -17.53 14.64
C LEU A 108 10.21 -16.30 15.21
N ARG A 109 8.98 -16.45 15.71
CA ARG A 109 8.30 -15.46 16.54
C ARG A 109 8.06 -16.02 17.95
N VAL A 110 8.38 -15.25 18.98
CA VAL A 110 8.31 -15.64 20.41
C VAL A 110 7.90 -14.47 21.30
N HIS A 111 7.54 -14.74 22.55
CA HIS A 111 7.45 -13.73 23.61
C HIS A 111 8.83 -13.38 24.20
N ASP A 112 8.91 -12.26 24.90
CA ASP A 112 10.09 -11.79 25.67
C ASP A 112 10.55 -12.74 26.79
N THR A 113 9.65 -13.59 27.30
CA THR A 113 9.95 -14.64 28.29
C THR A 113 10.66 -15.87 27.70
N TYR A 114 10.84 -15.92 26.37
CA TYR A 114 11.44 -17.06 25.70
C TYR A 114 12.89 -17.33 26.16
N PRO A 115 13.25 -18.60 26.45
CA PRO A 115 14.61 -18.96 26.85
C PRO A 115 15.57 -18.91 25.65
N PHE A 116 16.09 -17.72 25.34
CA PHE A 116 16.97 -17.44 24.19
C PHE A 116 18.22 -18.32 24.12
N GLY A 117 18.69 -18.91 25.23
CA GLY A 117 19.78 -19.90 25.21
C GLY A 117 19.49 -21.13 24.32
N SER A 118 18.22 -21.45 24.10
CA SER A 118 17.77 -22.54 23.21
C SER A 118 18.03 -22.24 21.73
N LEU A 119 18.31 -20.99 21.36
CA LEU A 119 18.61 -20.59 19.98
C LEU A 119 19.95 -21.13 19.48
N SER A 120 20.82 -21.62 20.37
CA SER A 120 22.05 -22.34 20.02
C SER A 120 21.83 -23.52 19.06
N ASN A 121 20.63 -24.09 19.06
CA ASN A 121 20.24 -25.18 18.17
C ASN A 121 19.60 -24.69 16.85
N CYS A 122 19.32 -23.39 16.71
CA CYS A 122 18.64 -22.78 15.57
C CYS A 122 19.65 -22.24 14.54
N LEU A 123 20.53 -23.11 14.03
CA LEU A 123 21.67 -22.70 13.19
C LEU A 123 21.27 -21.98 11.90
N ASN A 124 20.08 -22.24 11.36
CA ASN A 124 19.59 -21.62 10.12
C ASN A 124 18.72 -20.38 10.35
N LEU A 125 18.55 -19.94 11.60
CA LEU A 125 17.68 -18.83 11.94
C LEU A 125 18.25 -17.52 11.41
N LYS A 126 17.51 -16.88 10.49
CA LYS A 126 17.85 -15.58 9.91
C LYS A 126 17.03 -14.45 10.50
N LYS A 127 15.79 -14.72 10.92
CA LYS A 127 14.85 -13.71 11.43
C LYS A 127 14.25 -14.12 12.77
N LEU A 128 14.37 -13.26 13.78
CA LEU A 128 13.74 -13.43 15.09
C LEU A 128 12.78 -12.28 15.35
N ILE A 129 11.54 -12.59 15.73
CA ILE A 129 10.51 -11.63 16.11
C ILE A 129 10.18 -11.85 17.60
N VAL A 130 10.39 -10.84 18.42
CA VAL A 130 10.10 -10.89 19.87
C VAL A 130 8.91 -9.99 20.16
N GLN A 131 7.82 -10.56 20.66
CA GLN A 131 6.72 -9.81 21.25
C GLN A 131 7.07 -9.48 22.70
N ALA A 132 7.34 -8.21 22.94
CA ALA A 132 7.79 -7.70 24.23
C ALA A 132 6.62 -7.08 24.98
N GLU A 133 6.18 -7.74 26.06
CA GLU A 133 5.23 -7.19 27.01
C GLU A 133 5.96 -6.27 28.01
N ASP A 134 7.21 -6.61 28.35
CA ASP A 134 8.15 -5.77 29.10
C ASP A 134 9.45 -5.55 28.30
N THR A 135 10.14 -4.43 28.52
CA THR A 135 11.42 -4.16 27.83
C THR A 135 12.61 -4.86 28.47
N LYS A 136 12.39 -5.69 29.50
CA LYS A 136 13.40 -6.52 30.16
C LYS A 136 13.79 -7.74 29.31
N ILE A 137 14.06 -7.51 28.04
CA ILE A 137 14.45 -8.55 27.10
C ILE A 137 15.94 -8.81 27.27
N MET A 138 16.30 -9.98 27.78
CA MET A 138 17.71 -10.38 27.90
C MET A 138 18.24 -10.93 26.58
N LEU A 139 18.62 -10.05 25.66
CA LEU A 139 19.09 -10.43 24.33
C LEU A 139 20.53 -10.99 24.28
N LYS A 140 21.25 -11.01 25.41
CA LYS A 140 22.65 -11.49 25.49
C LYS A 140 22.83 -12.93 24.99
N ASP A 141 21.80 -13.75 25.09
CA ASP A 141 21.84 -15.16 24.70
C ASP A 141 21.61 -15.39 23.19
N LEU A 142 21.38 -14.31 22.42
CA LEU A 142 21.26 -14.37 20.95
C LEU A 142 22.53 -14.86 20.25
N LYS A 143 23.70 -14.84 20.92
CA LYS A 143 24.97 -15.38 20.38
C LYS A 143 24.82 -16.82 19.88
N GLY A 144 23.86 -17.58 20.41
CA GLY A 144 23.55 -18.94 19.94
C GLY A 144 23.05 -19.03 18.49
N ALA A 145 22.59 -17.92 17.89
CA ALA A 145 22.08 -17.88 16.52
C ALA A 145 23.09 -17.15 15.59
N PRO A 146 24.16 -17.81 15.13
CA PRO A 146 25.25 -17.16 14.39
C PRO A 146 24.84 -16.59 13.03
N ASN A 147 23.76 -17.09 12.44
CA ASN A 147 23.25 -16.68 11.13
C ASN A 147 22.07 -15.69 11.22
N LEU A 148 21.81 -15.13 12.40
CA LEU A 148 20.74 -14.16 12.59
C LEU A 148 21.05 -12.85 11.86
N GLU A 149 20.23 -12.52 10.87
CA GLU A 149 20.38 -11.32 10.03
C GLU A 149 19.45 -10.19 10.49
N THR A 150 18.31 -10.53 11.10
CA THR A 150 17.29 -9.55 11.50
C THR A 150 16.62 -9.91 12.83
N LEU A 151 16.59 -8.94 13.75
CA LEU A 151 15.85 -8.98 15.00
C LEU A 151 14.74 -7.94 14.95
N ILE A 152 13.49 -8.39 15.10
CA ILE A 152 12.32 -7.51 15.22
C ILE A 152 11.84 -7.58 16.67
N ILE A 153 11.76 -6.45 17.34
CA ILE A 153 11.18 -6.34 18.68
C ILE A 153 9.88 -5.57 18.52
N LYS A 154 8.76 -6.20 18.88
CA LYS A 154 7.43 -5.59 18.85
C LYS A 154 6.99 -5.25 20.25
N LYS A 155 6.68 -3.99 20.52
CA LYS A 155 6.18 -3.57 21.81
C LYS A 155 4.70 -3.91 21.94
N HIS A 156 4.31 -4.55 23.04
CA HIS A 156 2.92 -4.83 23.35
C HIS A 156 2.33 -3.87 24.40
N TYR A 157 3.14 -3.15 25.18
CA TYR A 157 2.67 -2.31 26.30
C TYR A 157 3.12 -0.84 26.25
N ILE A 158 2.21 0.08 26.57
CA ILE A 158 2.48 1.52 26.75
C ILE A 158 2.50 1.79 28.25
N THR A 159 3.65 2.15 28.80
CA THR A 159 3.76 2.62 30.18
C THR A 159 3.36 4.09 30.22
N ASP A 160 2.41 4.46 31.09
CA ASP A 160 1.97 5.85 31.23
C ASP A 160 3.00 6.76 31.94
N SER A 161 3.99 6.16 32.60
CA SER A 161 5.07 6.86 33.30
C SER A 161 6.25 7.17 32.37
N GLU A 162 6.63 8.44 32.31
CA GLU A 162 7.78 8.92 31.53
C GLU A 162 9.10 8.33 32.01
N ASP A 163 9.28 8.24 33.32
CA ASP A 163 10.53 7.76 33.92
C ASP A 163 10.71 6.25 33.71
N ASP A 164 9.62 5.48 33.83
CA ASP A 164 9.62 4.05 33.51
C ASP A 164 9.91 3.82 32.02
N ALA A 165 9.31 4.62 31.13
CA ALA A 165 9.60 4.55 29.70
C ALA A 165 11.10 4.82 29.40
N LYS A 166 11.69 5.85 30.02
CA LYS A 166 13.12 6.18 29.85
C LYS A 166 14.03 5.06 30.33
N GLU A 167 13.80 4.52 31.52
CA GLU A 167 14.59 3.42 32.06
C GLU A 167 14.51 2.18 31.16
N LYS A 168 13.29 1.83 30.74
CA LYS A 168 13.00 0.71 29.86
C LYS A 168 13.68 0.81 28.51
N LEU A 169 13.73 2.01 27.94
CA LEU A 169 14.40 2.27 26.66
C LEU A 169 15.91 2.28 26.79
N SER A 170 16.47 2.86 27.87
CA SER A 170 17.91 2.80 28.15
C SER A 170 18.39 1.36 28.28
N ASN A 171 17.61 0.51 28.97
CA ASN A 171 17.86 -0.92 29.05
C ASN A 171 17.82 -1.59 27.65
N LEU A 172 16.85 -1.22 26.82
CA LEU A 172 16.76 -1.72 25.45
C LEU A 172 17.95 -1.27 24.58
N SER A 173 18.33 0.01 24.62
CA SER A 173 19.51 0.58 23.95
C SER A 173 20.76 -0.22 24.32
N THR A 174 20.95 -0.48 25.62
CA THR A 174 22.07 -1.26 26.15
C THR A 174 22.05 -2.70 25.62
N ASN A 175 20.89 -3.35 25.63
CA ASN A 175 20.74 -4.71 25.11
C ASN A 175 21.00 -4.79 23.60
N ILE A 176 20.51 -3.84 22.81
CA ILE A 176 20.78 -3.75 21.37
C ILE A 176 22.27 -3.59 21.12
N LEU A 177 22.94 -2.71 21.87
CA LEU A 177 24.38 -2.50 21.74
C LEU A 177 25.15 -3.79 22.04
N LEU A 178 24.80 -4.49 23.13
CA LEU A 178 25.40 -5.78 23.49
C LEU A 178 25.21 -6.81 22.37
N VAL A 179 24.00 -6.94 21.82
CA VAL A 179 23.76 -7.87 20.71
C VAL A 179 24.58 -7.51 19.48
N HIS A 180 24.69 -6.23 19.14
CA HIS A 180 25.46 -5.79 17.98
C HIS A 180 26.96 -6.05 18.16
N THR A 181 27.48 -6.08 19.39
CA THR A 181 28.85 -6.57 19.64
C THR A 181 29.01 -8.06 19.42
N LEU A 182 27.95 -8.85 19.65
CA LEU A 182 27.95 -10.30 19.50
C LEU A 182 27.66 -10.77 18.07
N ILE A 183 26.80 -10.04 17.36
CA ILE A 183 26.36 -10.31 15.99
C ILE A 183 26.53 -9.01 15.18
N PRO A 184 27.73 -8.76 14.64
CA PRO A 184 28.00 -7.56 13.85
C PRO A 184 27.06 -7.49 12.64
N LYS A 185 26.53 -6.30 12.33
CA LYS A 185 25.60 -6.04 11.21
C LYS A 185 24.21 -6.66 11.38
N LEU A 186 23.83 -7.04 12.59
CA LEU A 186 22.45 -7.43 12.88
C LEU A 186 21.52 -6.24 12.65
N LYS A 187 20.55 -6.39 11.76
CA LYS A 187 19.49 -5.40 11.56
C LYS A 187 18.48 -5.52 12.70
N VAL A 188 18.27 -4.44 13.43
CA VAL A 188 17.26 -4.38 14.51
C VAL A 188 16.10 -3.51 14.07
N VAL A 189 14.89 -4.03 14.16
CA VAL A 189 13.66 -3.29 13.87
C VAL A 189 12.82 -3.22 15.14
N LEU A 190 12.60 -2.02 15.65
CA LEU A 190 11.77 -1.74 16.80
C LEU A 190 10.39 -1.30 16.31
N VAL A 191 9.34 -2.05 16.67
CA VAL A 191 7.97 -1.82 16.21
C VAL A 191 7.11 -1.30 17.37
N ASP A 192 6.40 -0.20 17.14
CA ASP A 192 5.47 0.43 18.09
C ASP A 192 6.12 0.94 19.39
N PHE A 193 7.38 1.36 19.28
CA PHE A 193 8.14 1.96 20.40
C PHE A 193 7.92 3.47 20.58
N ALA A 194 7.15 4.11 19.71
CA ALA A 194 6.79 5.52 19.83
C ALA A 194 5.48 5.73 20.62
N PRO A 195 5.33 6.85 21.35
CA PRO A 195 4.25 7.05 22.32
C PRO A 195 2.98 7.48 21.57
N THR A 196 1.93 6.67 21.65
CA THR A 196 0.69 6.86 20.89
C THR A 196 -0.31 7.85 21.51
N GLN A 197 -0.10 8.37 22.74
CA GLN A 197 -1.17 9.09 23.46
C GLN A 197 -0.84 10.49 24.01
N LYS A 198 0.37 11.03 23.87
CA LYS A 198 0.68 12.42 24.31
C LYS A 198 1.51 13.20 23.29
N LEU A 199 0.97 13.36 22.09
CA LEU A 199 1.56 14.15 20.99
C LEU A 199 1.41 15.67 21.14
N ALA A 200 0.79 16.18 22.22
CA ALA A 200 0.56 17.62 22.41
C ALA A 200 1.75 18.40 23.05
N ARG A 201 2.95 17.81 23.18
CA ARG A 201 4.12 18.56 23.65
C ARG A 201 5.31 18.29 22.72
N ALA A 202 5.73 19.35 22.02
CA ALA A 202 6.92 19.41 21.17
C ALA A 202 8.22 18.88 21.82
N ASN A 203 8.22 18.69 23.14
CA ASN A 203 9.36 18.14 23.88
C ASN A 203 9.48 16.62 23.82
N TYR A 204 8.42 15.86 23.48
CA TYR A 204 8.46 14.38 23.54
C TYR A 204 9.10 13.71 22.32
N VAL A 205 9.05 14.33 21.14
CA VAL A 205 9.72 13.86 19.91
C VAL A 205 11.24 13.79 20.11
N THR A 206 11.79 14.62 20.99
CA THR A 206 13.20 14.63 21.37
C THR A 206 13.57 13.51 22.36
N TYR A 207 12.60 12.98 23.12
CA TYR A 207 12.87 12.08 24.26
C TYR A 207 13.02 10.60 23.89
N LEU A 208 12.60 10.17 22.70
CA LEU A 208 12.50 8.75 22.34
C LEU A 208 13.35 8.35 21.14
N ASN A 209 14.41 9.12 20.89
CA ASN A 209 15.34 8.73 19.86
C ASN A 209 16.38 7.78 20.46
N ILE A 210 16.01 6.50 20.64
CA ILE A 210 16.94 5.40 20.99
C ILE A 210 18.20 5.46 20.10
N THR A 211 18.01 5.86 18.83
CA THR A 211 19.13 6.01 17.90
C THR A 211 20.11 7.11 18.32
N ASN A 212 19.74 8.11 19.12
CA ASN A 212 20.67 9.12 19.60
C ASN A 212 21.71 8.55 20.57
N GLU A 213 21.31 7.60 21.42
CA GLU A 213 22.17 6.95 22.41
C GLU A 213 23.10 5.89 21.81
N LEU A 214 22.78 5.39 20.62
CA LEU A 214 23.58 4.37 19.93
C LEU A 214 24.83 4.98 19.25
N PRO A 215 25.95 4.24 19.16
CA PRO A 215 27.09 4.64 18.33
C PRO A 215 26.69 4.78 16.86
N LYS A 216 27.33 5.71 16.11
CA LYS A 216 27.01 5.98 14.69
C LYS A 216 27.01 4.72 13.82
N GLU A 217 27.89 3.78 14.11
CA GLU A 217 28.03 2.48 13.42
C GLU A 217 26.80 1.58 13.58
N VAL A 218 26.10 1.69 14.72
CA VAL A 218 24.90 0.89 15.04
C VAL A 218 23.63 1.59 14.56
N LYS A 219 23.61 2.93 14.53
CA LYS A 219 22.43 3.71 14.11
C LYS A 219 21.93 3.34 12.71
N GLY A 220 22.82 2.98 11.78
CA GLY A 220 22.43 2.58 10.42
C GLY A 220 21.72 1.21 10.36
N GLU A 221 21.93 0.37 11.37
CA GLU A 221 21.40 -1.00 11.45
C GLU A 221 20.15 -1.09 12.34
N VAL A 222 19.85 -0.05 13.12
CA VAL A 222 18.65 0.03 13.97
C VAL A 222 17.60 0.90 13.31
N ARG A 223 16.39 0.36 13.14
CA ARG A 223 15.23 1.03 12.58
C ARG A 223 14.10 1.05 13.60
N ILE A 224 13.38 2.17 13.67
CA ILE A 224 12.16 2.29 14.46
C ILE A 224 11.02 2.46 13.49
N ILE A 225 10.03 1.57 13.58
CA ILE A 225 8.81 1.62 12.78
C ILE A 225 7.58 1.63 13.69
N GLN A 226 6.47 2.16 13.18
CA GLN A 226 5.15 2.06 13.78
C GLN A 226 4.26 1.33 12.79
N GLU A 227 3.67 0.21 13.21
CA GLU A 227 2.94 -0.69 12.32
C GLU A 227 1.67 -0.03 11.80
N GLN A 228 0.83 0.51 12.68
CA GLN A 228 -0.40 1.15 12.25
C GLN A 228 -0.76 2.32 13.14
N THR A 229 -1.03 3.49 12.56
CA THR A 229 -1.63 4.62 13.29
C THR A 229 -2.88 5.12 12.60
N VAL A 230 -3.98 5.16 13.36
CA VAL A 230 -5.25 5.74 12.93
C VAL A 230 -5.43 7.09 13.61
N PHE A 231 -5.44 8.15 12.81
CA PHE A 231 -5.70 9.51 13.27
C PHE A 231 -7.14 9.87 12.95
N ASN A 232 -7.98 9.97 13.98
CA ASN A 232 -9.33 10.51 13.88
C ASN A 232 -9.31 11.97 14.37
N ILE A 233 -9.16 12.92 13.47
CA ILE A 233 -8.96 14.33 13.81
C ILE A 233 -10.16 15.12 13.29
N HIS A 234 -10.83 15.87 14.17
CA HIS A 234 -11.96 16.71 13.74
C HIS A 234 -11.53 17.74 12.69
N THR A 235 -10.42 18.43 12.93
CA THR A 235 -9.90 19.48 12.07
C THR A 235 -8.39 19.36 11.90
N MET A 236 -7.91 19.25 10.66
CA MET A 236 -6.49 19.25 10.31
C MET A 236 -5.99 20.67 10.02
N THR A 237 -4.95 21.09 10.72
CA THR A 237 -4.19 22.33 10.50
C THR A 237 -2.74 21.98 10.16
N ALA A 238 -1.94 22.94 9.67
CA ALA A 238 -0.52 22.72 9.41
C ALA A 238 0.25 22.23 10.66
N GLU A 239 -0.13 22.71 11.84
CA GLU A 239 0.45 22.27 13.12
C GLU A 239 0.09 20.81 13.42
N LYS A 240 -1.19 20.44 13.35
CA LYS A 240 -1.63 19.05 13.54
C LYS A 240 -1.08 18.08 12.48
N PHE A 241 -0.78 18.58 11.28
CA PHE A 241 -0.12 17.77 10.28
C PHE A 241 1.29 17.34 10.72
N THR A 242 2.04 18.23 11.39
CA THR A 242 3.36 17.86 11.92
C THR A 242 3.29 16.73 12.96
N GLU A 243 2.18 16.63 13.69
CA GLU A 243 1.90 15.52 14.60
C GLU A 243 1.64 14.19 13.85
N CYS A 244 1.11 14.26 12.62
CA CYS A 244 0.82 13.10 11.78
C CYS A 244 2.04 12.66 10.93
N SER A 245 2.99 13.56 10.68
CA SER A 245 4.19 13.30 9.89
C SER A 245 5.32 12.63 10.71
N VAL A 246 4.97 11.67 11.57
CA VAL A 246 5.96 10.97 12.40
C VAL A 246 6.84 10.08 11.52
N ILE A 247 8.16 10.18 11.71
CA ILE A 247 9.14 9.33 11.01
C ILE A 247 8.99 7.88 11.48
N GLY A 248 8.95 6.93 10.54
CA GLY A 248 8.88 5.49 10.85
C GLY A 248 7.49 4.88 10.73
N LEU A 249 6.45 5.67 10.46
CA LEU A 249 5.11 5.14 10.17
C LEU A 249 5.14 4.25 8.91
N THR A 250 4.61 3.03 9.02
CA THR A 250 4.46 2.09 7.90
C THR A 250 3.04 2.11 7.33
N ASP A 251 2.02 2.02 8.20
CA ASP A 251 0.62 2.18 7.81
C ASP A 251 -0.04 3.38 8.50
N VAL A 252 -0.61 4.29 7.71
CA VAL A 252 -1.26 5.50 8.19
C VAL A 252 -2.67 5.59 7.65
N LYS A 253 -3.65 5.70 8.56
CA LYS A 253 -5.02 6.08 8.22
C LYS A 253 -5.36 7.40 8.88
N ILE A 254 -5.70 8.41 8.08
CA ILE A 254 -6.13 9.73 8.54
C ILE A 254 -7.59 9.90 8.14
N SER A 255 -8.46 10.12 9.11
CA SER A 255 -9.89 10.39 8.92
C SER A 255 -10.23 11.74 9.55
N LEU A 256 -10.72 12.66 8.71
CA LEU A 256 -10.97 14.05 9.08
C LEU A 256 -12.42 14.46 8.80
N ILE A 257 -12.96 15.37 9.63
CA ILE A 257 -14.19 16.09 9.27
C ILE A 257 -13.82 17.31 8.40
N GLN A 258 -12.77 18.04 8.77
CA GLN A 258 -12.32 19.23 8.05
C GLN A 258 -10.81 19.25 7.87
N ASN A 259 -10.35 19.51 6.64
CA ASN A 259 -8.96 19.76 6.31
C ASN A 259 -8.77 21.22 5.88
N PHE A 260 -7.99 21.98 6.64
CA PHE A 260 -7.58 23.35 6.28
C PHE A 260 -6.13 23.42 5.79
N ALA A 261 -5.43 22.28 5.67
CA ALA A 261 -4.08 22.25 5.14
C ALA A 261 -4.12 22.24 3.61
N ASN A 262 -3.64 23.31 2.98
CA ASN A 262 -3.48 23.39 1.52
C ASN A 262 -2.36 22.47 1.00
N PHE A 263 -1.51 21.94 1.88
CA PHE A 263 -0.38 21.10 1.53
C PHE A 263 -0.13 20.03 2.59
N VAL A 264 0.07 18.79 2.13
CA VAL A 264 0.27 17.59 2.95
C VAL A 264 1.52 16.87 2.42
N ASP A 265 2.60 16.83 3.21
CA ASP A 265 3.92 16.31 2.79
C ASP A 265 4.36 15.08 3.59
N PHE A 266 4.20 13.91 2.99
CA PHE A 266 4.71 12.63 3.52
C PHE A 266 6.06 12.23 2.90
N SER A 267 6.70 13.07 2.08
CA SER A 267 7.93 12.67 1.35
C SER A 267 9.12 12.31 2.26
N LYS A 268 9.10 12.75 3.52
CA LYS A 268 10.12 12.40 4.52
C LYS A 268 9.87 11.06 5.22
N ASN A 269 8.70 10.47 5.04
CA ASN A 269 8.33 9.21 5.68
C ASN A 269 8.79 8.04 4.81
N SER A 270 10.10 7.78 4.82
CA SER A 270 10.75 6.76 3.97
C SER A 270 10.33 5.31 4.21
N TYR A 271 9.49 5.07 5.21
CA TYR A 271 8.98 3.75 5.58
C TYR A 271 7.47 3.63 5.38
N LEU A 272 6.79 4.70 4.94
CA LEU A 272 5.36 4.67 4.72
C LEU A 272 5.07 3.79 3.51
N GLU A 273 4.40 2.67 3.76
CA GLU A 273 3.99 1.69 2.76
C GLU A 273 2.52 1.90 2.40
N ASN A 274 1.65 2.10 3.40
CA ASN A 274 0.21 2.27 3.18
C ASN A 274 -0.29 3.62 3.72
N LEU A 275 -0.94 4.41 2.86
CA LEU A 275 -1.59 5.67 3.24
C LEU A 275 -3.06 5.66 2.84
N ILE A 276 -3.94 5.85 3.82
CA ILE A 276 -5.37 6.12 3.63
C ILE A 276 -5.65 7.51 4.18
N PHE A 277 -6.14 8.41 3.33
CA PHE A 277 -6.53 9.75 3.70
C PHE A 277 -8.00 10.01 3.34
N PHE A 278 -8.79 10.33 4.35
CA PHE A 278 -10.20 10.67 4.20
C PHE A 278 -10.46 12.03 4.85
N ALA A 279 -11.14 12.93 4.15
CA ALA A 279 -11.67 14.15 4.76
C ALA A 279 -13.06 14.47 4.24
N ASP A 280 -14.04 14.62 5.14
CA ASP A 280 -15.41 14.99 4.76
C ASP A 280 -15.42 16.33 4.04
N SER A 281 -14.65 17.31 4.54
CA SER A 281 -14.47 18.60 3.88
C SER A 281 -13.03 19.08 3.85
N SER A 282 -12.64 19.79 2.79
CA SER A 282 -11.27 20.25 2.60
C SER A 282 -11.14 21.58 1.84
N VAL A 283 -10.09 22.33 2.16
CA VAL A 283 -9.57 23.34 1.23
C VAL A 283 -8.86 22.66 0.05
N PRO A 284 -8.63 23.35 -1.08
CA PRO A 284 -7.80 22.82 -2.16
C PRO A 284 -6.45 22.33 -1.64
N THR A 285 -6.17 21.03 -1.80
CA THR A 285 -5.04 20.38 -1.13
C THR A 285 -4.07 19.74 -2.12
N ALA A 286 -2.77 19.97 -1.92
CA ALA A 286 -1.70 19.31 -2.66
C ALA A 286 -0.99 18.26 -1.80
N PHE A 287 -0.83 17.05 -2.33
CA PHE A 287 -0.13 15.94 -1.67
C PHE A 287 1.27 15.72 -2.27
N LYS A 288 2.23 15.43 -1.38
CA LYS A 288 3.57 14.98 -1.74
C LYS A 288 3.88 13.68 -0.99
N LEU A 289 4.26 12.64 -1.72
CA LEU A 289 4.24 11.25 -1.23
C LEU A 289 5.65 10.63 -1.27
N PRO A 290 5.99 9.71 -0.33
CA PRO A 290 7.28 9.04 -0.31
C PRO A 290 7.36 7.92 -1.36
N THR A 291 8.58 7.61 -1.82
CA THR A 291 8.83 6.54 -2.82
C THR A 291 8.64 5.13 -2.26
N SER A 292 8.54 4.97 -0.94
CA SER A 292 8.30 3.70 -0.26
C SER A 292 6.87 3.19 -0.39
N LEU A 293 5.93 4.06 -0.82
CA LEU A 293 4.51 3.77 -0.81
C LEU A 293 4.16 2.60 -1.75
N THR A 294 3.45 1.62 -1.20
CA THR A 294 2.90 0.46 -1.92
C THR A 294 1.39 0.58 -2.09
N SER A 295 0.69 1.25 -1.18
CA SER A 295 -0.76 1.52 -1.30
C SER A 295 -1.10 2.97 -0.99
N LEU A 296 -1.88 3.59 -1.87
CA LEU A 296 -2.45 4.91 -1.67
C LEU A 296 -3.97 4.89 -1.81
N GLN A 297 -4.66 5.43 -0.81
CA GLN A 297 -6.08 5.74 -0.89
C GLN A 297 -6.32 7.18 -0.45
N ILE A 298 -6.98 7.98 -1.29
CA ILE A 298 -7.45 9.34 -0.96
C ILE A 298 -8.94 9.44 -1.31
N GLU A 299 -9.74 9.91 -0.36
CA GLU A 299 -11.18 10.07 -0.51
C GLU A 299 -11.65 11.44 0.02
N MET A 300 -12.29 12.22 -0.85
CA MET A 300 -12.73 13.61 -0.61
C MET A 300 -14.14 13.85 -1.19
N PRO A 301 -15.22 13.60 -0.44
CA PRO A 301 -16.58 13.57 -0.99
C PRO A 301 -17.27 14.92 -1.21
N ASP A 302 -16.88 16.01 -0.54
CA ASP A 302 -17.65 17.30 -0.53
C ASP A 302 -17.45 18.25 -1.72
N ASN A 303 -16.87 17.79 -2.82
CA ASN A 303 -16.42 18.64 -3.93
C ASN A 303 -15.13 19.46 -3.67
N SER A 304 -14.38 19.15 -2.61
CA SER A 304 -13.04 19.70 -2.39
C SER A 304 -12.04 19.23 -3.42
N VAL A 305 -11.34 20.20 -4.02
CA VAL A 305 -10.32 19.94 -5.02
C VAL A 305 -9.05 19.39 -4.38
N TYR A 306 -8.46 18.35 -4.96
CA TYR A 306 -7.09 17.98 -4.60
C TYR A 306 -6.22 17.68 -5.81
N SER A 307 -4.91 17.65 -5.53
CA SER A 307 -3.87 17.39 -6.51
C SER A 307 -2.73 16.61 -5.88
N ILE A 308 -2.04 15.81 -6.69
CA ILE A 308 -0.84 15.10 -6.27
C ILE A 308 0.29 15.52 -7.20
N SER A 309 1.29 16.21 -6.64
CA SER A 309 2.44 16.73 -7.38
C SER A 309 3.69 16.00 -6.94
N ASN A 310 3.83 14.74 -7.36
CA ASN A 310 5.01 13.97 -7.02
C ASN A 310 6.10 14.18 -8.07
N GLY A 311 7.13 14.94 -7.71
CA GLY A 311 8.34 15.10 -8.54
C GLY A 311 9.20 13.83 -8.60
N THR A 312 8.82 12.78 -7.86
CA THR A 312 9.50 11.49 -7.75
C THR A 312 8.61 10.36 -8.28
N VAL A 313 9.23 9.37 -8.92
CA VAL A 313 8.57 8.13 -9.37
C VAL A 313 8.16 7.30 -8.15
N LEU A 314 6.88 6.92 -8.06
CA LEU A 314 6.36 5.99 -7.05
C LEU A 314 6.48 4.55 -7.57
N SER A 315 7.72 4.05 -7.70
CA SER A 315 7.99 2.77 -8.37
C SER A 315 7.44 1.53 -7.65
N ASN A 316 7.14 1.66 -6.35
CA ASN A 316 6.70 0.54 -5.51
C ASN A 316 5.18 0.49 -5.35
N LEU A 317 4.45 1.41 -6.00
CA LEU A 317 3.01 1.54 -5.84
C LEU A 317 2.29 0.36 -6.49
N GLU A 318 1.68 -0.49 -5.67
CA GLU A 318 0.89 -1.66 -6.08
C GLU A 318 -0.62 -1.35 -6.08
N LYS A 319 -1.08 -0.40 -5.26
CA LYS A 319 -2.50 -0.03 -5.17
C LYS A 319 -2.69 1.49 -5.17
N LEU A 320 -3.60 1.98 -6.00
CA LEU A 320 -3.89 3.40 -6.15
C LEU A 320 -5.39 3.65 -6.25
N HIS A 321 -5.96 4.29 -5.23
CA HIS A 321 -7.38 4.55 -5.09
C HIS A 321 -7.61 6.05 -4.84
N LEU A 322 -8.11 6.78 -5.84
CA LEU A 322 -8.34 8.22 -5.75
C LEU A 322 -9.81 8.54 -6.02
N PHE A 323 -10.52 9.00 -5.00
CA PHE A 323 -11.94 9.30 -5.05
C PHE A 323 -12.21 10.76 -4.71
N GLY A 324 -13.18 11.37 -5.41
CA GLY A 324 -13.54 12.77 -5.24
C GLY A 324 -12.94 13.70 -6.30
N PRO A 325 -13.05 15.03 -6.16
CA PRO A 325 -12.69 15.99 -7.21
C PRO A 325 -11.18 16.22 -7.36
N LEU A 326 -10.52 15.22 -7.93
CA LEU A 326 -9.13 15.31 -8.36
C LEU A 326 -9.00 16.24 -9.56
N THR A 327 -8.18 17.28 -9.48
CA THR A 327 -7.93 18.20 -10.62
C THR A 327 -6.61 17.97 -11.33
N TYR A 328 -5.61 17.44 -10.62
CA TYR A 328 -4.29 17.15 -11.17
C TYR A 328 -3.69 15.90 -10.54
N PHE A 329 -3.31 14.93 -11.37
CA PHE A 329 -2.50 13.79 -10.96
C PHE A 329 -1.44 13.52 -12.01
N GLU A 330 -0.19 13.51 -11.57
CA GLU A 330 0.94 13.09 -12.39
C GLU A 330 1.69 11.97 -11.69
N LEU A 331 1.84 10.86 -12.41
CA LEU A 331 2.67 9.74 -12.03
C LEU A 331 3.84 9.66 -13.02
N PRO A 332 5.06 10.05 -12.63
CA PRO A 332 6.20 10.07 -13.55
C PRO A 332 6.57 8.68 -14.07
N THR A 333 6.91 8.57 -15.35
CA THR A 333 7.32 7.30 -15.97
C THR A 333 8.62 6.77 -15.38
N PRO A 334 8.66 5.49 -14.94
CA PRO A 334 9.91 4.86 -14.52
C PRO A 334 10.87 4.75 -15.71
N LYS A 335 12.16 4.89 -15.43
CA LYS A 335 13.23 4.80 -16.44
C LYS A 335 14.20 3.71 -16.03
N LYS A 336 14.57 2.86 -16.98
CA LYS A 336 15.59 1.82 -16.83
C LYS A 336 16.74 2.09 -17.79
N THR A 337 17.97 1.81 -17.37
CA THR A 337 19.13 1.82 -18.27
C THR A 337 19.20 0.50 -19.01
N GLU A 338 19.19 0.54 -20.33
CA GLU A 338 19.43 -0.61 -21.21
C GLU A 338 20.70 -0.35 -22.03
N THR A 339 21.48 -1.40 -22.26
CA THR A 339 22.66 -1.34 -23.11
C THR A 339 22.25 -1.68 -24.54
N ASP A 340 22.51 -0.78 -25.49
CA ASP A 340 22.25 -1.04 -26.90
C ASP A 340 23.23 -2.08 -27.48
N GLU A 341 22.97 -2.50 -28.72
CA GLU A 341 23.80 -3.48 -29.45
C GLU A 341 25.27 -3.03 -29.62
N ASN A 342 25.57 -1.75 -29.40
CA ASN A 342 26.91 -1.17 -29.49
C ASN A 342 27.58 -0.96 -28.12
N GLY A 343 26.97 -1.44 -27.03
CA GLY A 343 27.48 -1.26 -25.67
C GLY A 343 27.21 0.11 -25.06
N LYS A 344 26.38 0.96 -25.68
CA LYS A 344 26.01 2.27 -25.11
C LYS A 344 24.78 2.15 -24.23
N GLU A 345 24.88 2.73 -23.04
CA GLU A 345 23.75 2.86 -22.13
C GLU A 345 22.73 3.88 -22.66
N LYS A 346 21.46 3.48 -22.71
CA LYS A 346 20.31 4.30 -23.06
C LYS A 346 19.26 4.18 -21.97
N LEU A 347 18.69 5.31 -21.54
CA LEU A 347 17.52 5.30 -20.68
C LEU A 347 16.28 4.97 -21.52
N VAL A 348 15.59 3.90 -21.14
CA VAL A 348 14.37 3.42 -21.77
C VAL A 348 13.24 3.57 -20.75
N GLU A 349 12.11 4.13 -21.19
CA GLU A 349 10.91 4.22 -20.37
C GLU A 349 10.33 2.82 -20.16
N THR A 350 9.95 2.51 -18.92
CA THR A 350 9.33 1.23 -18.57
C THR A 350 7.89 1.44 -18.15
N PHE A 351 7.10 0.37 -18.18
CA PHE A 351 5.76 0.38 -17.62
C PHE A 351 5.80 0.32 -16.09
N MET A 352 4.69 0.70 -15.45
CA MET A 352 4.46 0.55 -14.02
C MET A 352 3.44 -0.55 -13.78
N PHE A 353 3.74 -1.47 -12.86
CA PHE A 353 2.80 -2.52 -12.44
C PHE A 353 2.02 -2.03 -11.22
N ILE A 354 0.68 -1.98 -11.32
CA ILE A 354 -0.23 -1.59 -10.24
C ILE A 354 -1.32 -2.65 -10.18
N GLU A 355 -1.36 -3.47 -9.14
CA GLU A 355 -2.36 -4.52 -8.96
C GLU A 355 -3.79 -3.96 -9.05
N ASP A 356 -4.06 -2.85 -8.35
CA ASP A 356 -5.39 -2.24 -8.28
C ASP A 356 -5.32 -0.73 -8.51
N PHE A 357 -5.83 -0.28 -9.66
CA PHE A 357 -5.82 1.10 -10.10
C PHE A 357 -7.26 1.62 -10.23
N SER A 358 -7.62 2.60 -9.41
CA SER A 358 -8.96 3.20 -9.41
C SER A 358 -8.87 4.72 -9.23
N ILE A 359 -9.32 5.49 -10.24
CA ILE A 359 -9.42 6.95 -10.14
C ILE A 359 -10.83 7.39 -10.56
N HIS A 360 -11.57 7.95 -9.62
CA HIS A 360 -12.95 8.41 -9.78
C HIS A 360 -13.02 9.89 -9.44
N SER A 361 -13.05 10.74 -10.48
CA SER A 361 -13.09 12.19 -10.31
C SER A 361 -14.40 12.82 -10.75
N ALA A 362 -15.02 13.55 -9.82
CA ALA A 362 -16.17 14.42 -10.08
C ALA A 362 -15.78 15.79 -10.66
N ALA A 363 -14.47 16.13 -10.69
CA ALA A 363 -14.01 17.41 -11.22
C ALA A 363 -14.07 17.44 -12.76
N ARG A 364 -14.22 18.65 -13.31
CA ARG A 364 -14.15 18.88 -14.76
C ARG A 364 -12.72 19.15 -15.21
N ASN A 365 -12.40 18.77 -16.44
CA ASN A 365 -11.15 19.13 -17.11
C ASN A 365 -9.87 18.69 -16.35
N VAL A 366 -9.93 17.54 -15.69
CA VAL A 366 -8.87 16.97 -14.85
C VAL A 366 -7.62 16.73 -15.68
N HIS A 367 -6.47 17.24 -15.22
CA HIS A 367 -5.21 16.94 -15.85
C HIS A 367 -4.64 15.64 -15.28
N LEU A 368 -4.69 14.59 -16.09
CA LEU A 368 -4.22 13.27 -15.72
C LEU A 368 -3.04 12.90 -16.61
N LYS A 369 -1.89 12.64 -16.00
CA LYS A 369 -0.68 12.18 -16.69
C LYS A 369 -0.21 10.87 -16.08
N LEU A 370 -0.41 9.79 -16.82
CA LEU A 370 -0.09 8.43 -16.42
C LEU A 370 1.06 7.88 -17.26
N PRO A 371 1.92 7.00 -16.70
CA PRO A 371 2.85 6.21 -17.48
C PRO A 371 2.11 5.08 -18.22
N VAL A 372 2.83 4.24 -18.95
CA VAL A 372 2.28 2.96 -19.41
C VAL A 372 1.98 2.11 -18.18
N ILE A 373 0.72 1.72 -17.99
CA ILE A 373 0.26 0.97 -16.81
C ILE A 373 0.02 -0.50 -17.18
N GLN A 374 0.52 -1.40 -16.35
CA GLN A 374 0.11 -2.80 -16.31
C GLN A 374 -0.69 -3.02 -15.01
N ALA A 375 -1.94 -3.47 -15.09
CA ALA A 375 -2.78 -3.66 -13.90
C ALA A 375 -3.53 -4.99 -13.87
N GLN A 376 -4.01 -5.39 -12.69
CA GLN A 376 -4.98 -6.51 -12.58
C GLN A 376 -6.41 -5.98 -12.53
N LEU A 377 -6.65 -4.90 -11.79
CA LEU A 377 -7.91 -4.18 -11.74
C LEU A 377 -7.68 -2.74 -12.20
N PHE A 378 -8.51 -2.28 -13.13
CA PHE A 378 -8.42 -0.93 -13.68
C PHE A 378 -9.79 -0.26 -13.73
N SER A 379 -9.93 0.88 -13.07
CA SER A 379 -11.12 1.73 -13.07
C SER A 379 -10.73 3.20 -13.27
N LEU A 380 -11.38 3.87 -14.23
CA LEU A 380 -11.14 5.27 -14.52
C LEU A 380 -12.44 5.99 -14.91
N ILE A 381 -12.94 6.85 -14.03
CA ILE A 381 -14.19 7.60 -14.19
C ILE A 381 -13.94 9.09 -14.00
N GLY A 382 -14.30 9.92 -14.97
CA GLY A 382 -14.22 11.38 -14.84
C GLY A 382 -13.95 12.15 -16.15
N ASP A 383 -14.04 13.47 -16.08
CA ASP A 383 -13.75 14.36 -17.21
C ASP A 383 -12.24 14.67 -17.31
N PHE A 384 -11.47 13.69 -17.78
CA PHE A 384 -10.02 13.79 -17.95
C PHE A 384 -9.62 14.44 -19.28
N LYS A 385 -8.59 15.28 -19.25
CA LYS A 385 -7.87 15.79 -20.43
C LYS A 385 -6.85 14.78 -20.94
N MET A 386 -7.35 13.64 -21.39
CA MET A 386 -6.53 12.53 -21.90
C MET A 386 -7.12 12.02 -23.21
N ASN A 387 -6.33 12.14 -24.29
CA ASN A 387 -6.75 11.64 -25.60
C ASN A 387 -6.41 10.16 -25.79
N ASN A 388 -5.28 9.71 -25.22
CA ASN A 388 -4.79 8.35 -25.35
C ASN A 388 -4.49 7.76 -23.97
N LEU A 389 -4.91 6.52 -23.75
CA LEU A 389 -4.55 5.72 -22.58
C LEU A 389 -3.65 4.58 -23.03
N ASP A 390 -2.42 4.53 -22.52
CA ASP A 390 -1.46 3.48 -22.84
C ASP A 390 -1.41 2.43 -21.72
N VAL A 391 -1.69 1.17 -22.06
CA VAL A 391 -1.73 0.04 -21.13
C VAL A 391 -0.87 -1.11 -21.64
N GLN A 392 -0.25 -1.84 -20.72
CA GLN A 392 0.50 -3.07 -21.00
C GLN A 392 -0.38 -4.27 -20.64
N PHE A 393 -0.46 -5.24 -21.54
CA PHE A 393 -1.20 -6.48 -21.33
C PHE A 393 -0.64 -7.26 -20.13
N ALA A 394 -1.53 -7.87 -19.35
CA ALA A 394 -1.21 -8.83 -18.30
C ALA A 394 -2.22 -9.98 -18.29
N ASP A 395 -1.74 -11.19 -18.02
CA ASP A 395 -2.61 -12.32 -17.70
C ASP A 395 -3.39 -11.94 -16.42
N ASN A 396 -4.72 -11.77 -16.54
CA ASN A 396 -5.66 -11.27 -15.52
C ASN A 396 -5.86 -9.74 -15.43
N PHE A 397 -5.57 -8.97 -16.48
CA PHE A 397 -5.95 -7.55 -16.55
C PHE A 397 -7.47 -7.39 -16.73
N LEU A 398 -8.19 -6.72 -15.82
CA LEU A 398 -9.63 -6.45 -15.92
C LEU A 398 -9.92 -4.95 -15.83
N ILE A 399 -10.55 -4.37 -16.86
CA ILE A 399 -11.20 -3.05 -16.72
C ILE A 399 -12.56 -3.26 -16.11
N THR A 400 -12.75 -2.74 -14.90
CA THR A 400 -14.04 -2.79 -14.21
C THR A 400 -14.94 -1.66 -14.66
N GLU A 401 -14.40 -0.45 -14.83
CA GLU A 401 -15.16 0.74 -15.24
C GLU A 401 -14.27 1.71 -16.03
N LEU A 402 -14.75 2.24 -17.16
CA LEU A 402 -14.04 3.25 -17.95
C LEU A 402 -15.02 4.27 -18.52
N GLU A 403 -15.14 5.41 -17.85
CA GLU A 403 -16.01 6.51 -18.23
C GLU A 403 -15.21 7.80 -18.41
N VAL A 404 -14.59 7.95 -19.58
CA VAL A 404 -13.74 9.10 -19.93
C VAL A 404 -14.26 9.76 -21.22
N PRO A 405 -15.10 10.81 -21.14
CA PRO A 405 -15.83 11.34 -22.30
C PRO A 405 -14.97 11.84 -23.47
N LYS A 406 -13.72 12.22 -23.21
CA LYS A 406 -12.78 12.79 -24.19
C LYS A 406 -11.72 11.79 -24.69
N LEU A 407 -11.81 10.52 -24.28
CA LEU A 407 -10.83 9.51 -24.67
C LEU A 407 -11.01 9.15 -26.16
N GLU A 408 -9.96 9.36 -26.95
CA GLU A 408 -9.96 9.09 -28.39
C GLU A 408 -9.45 7.68 -28.70
N SER A 409 -8.44 7.21 -27.96
CA SER A 409 -7.91 5.86 -28.15
C SER A 409 -7.33 5.19 -26.90
N VAL A 410 -7.25 3.86 -26.93
CA VAL A 410 -6.53 3.02 -25.96
C VAL A 410 -5.47 2.23 -26.72
N THR A 411 -4.21 2.39 -26.34
CA THR A 411 -3.08 1.60 -26.87
C THR A 411 -2.79 0.46 -25.91
N CYS A 412 -2.91 -0.78 -26.37
CA CYS A 412 -2.51 -1.98 -25.64
C CYS A 412 -1.16 -2.49 -26.16
N HIS A 413 -0.14 -2.46 -25.32
CA HIS A 413 1.17 -3.03 -25.56
C HIS A 413 1.17 -4.51 -25.16
N CYS A 414 1.59 -5.39 -26.06
CA CYS A 414 1.50 -6.85 -25.90
C CYS A 414 2.65 -7.57 -26.60
N ASP A 415 2.90 -8.83 -26.24
CA ASP A 415 3.90 -9.65 -26.94
C ASP A 415 3.30 -10.24 -28.23
N HIS A 416 1.99 -10.53 -28.19
CA HIS A 416 1.25 -11.12 -29.31
C HIS A 416 -0.05 -10.37 -29.59
N MET A 417 -0.39 -10.18 -30.87
CA MET A 417 -1.61 -9.45 -31.26
C MET A 417 -2.91 -10.12 -30.75
N ASP A 418 -2.90 -11.44 -30.57
CA ASP A 418 -4.03 -12.17 -30.00
C ASP A 418 -4.34 -11.73 -28.56
N GLU A 419 -3.34 -11.27 -27.80
CA GLU A 419 -3.49 -10.72 -26.44
C GLU A 419 -4.25 -9.39 -26.48
N ALA A 420 -3.91 -8.49 -27.41
CA ALA A 420 -4.63 -7.23 -27.59
C ALA A 420 -6.08 -7.45 -28.04
N ILE A 421 -6.35 -8.50 -28.83
CA ILE A 421 -7.72 -8.89 -29.19
C ILE A 421 -8.46 -9.43 -27.96
N ALA A 422 -7.83 -10.29 -27.17
CA ALA A 422 -8.41 -10.83 -25.94
C ALA A 422 -8.71 -9.73 -24.91
N PHE A 423 -7.83 -8.74 -24.80
CA PHE A 423 -8.04 -7.52 -24.02
C PHE A 423 -9.34 -6.82 -24.44
N CYS A 424 -9.49 -6.51 -25.74
CA CYS A 424 -10.68 -5.86 -26.27
C CYS A 424 -11.97 -6.72 -26.17
N GLN A 425 -11.83 -8.05 -26.10
CA GLN A 425 -12.94 -9.00 -26.07
C GLN A 425 -13.52 -9.23 -24.68
N PHE A 426 -12.65 -9.39 -23.69
CA PHE A 426 -13.03 -9.96 -22.40
C PHE A 426 -12.84 -9.00 -21.23
N HIS A 427 -12.10 -7.91 -21.44
CA HIS A 427 -11.61 -7.10 -20.33
C HIS A 427 -12.11 -5.66 -20.39
N ILE A 428 -13.11 -5.37 -21.21
CA ILE A 428 -13.72 -4.05 -21.35
C ILE A 428 -15.24 -4.22 -21.31
N GLU A 429 -15.82 -4.05 -20.12
CA GLU A 429 -17.27 -3.96 -19.95
C GLU A 429 -17.71 -2.48 -19.90
N GLY A 430 -18.89 -2.15 -20.43
CA GLY A 430 -19.49 -0.82 -20.30
C GLY A 430 -18.96 0.30 -21.20
N VAL A 431 -17.98 0.05 -22.08
CA VAL A 431 -17.38 1.08 -22.95
C VAL A 431 -18.02 1.10 -24.34
N ASP A 432 -18.33 2.28 -24.88
CA ASP A 432 -18.83 2.42 -26.26
C ASP A 432 -17.70 2.25 -27.30
N PHE A 433 -17.53 1.00 -27.76
CA PHE A 433 -16.57 0.62 -28.80
C PHE A 433 -16.75 1.35 -30.15
N LYS A 434 -17.83 2.10 -30.36
CA LYS A 434 -18.05 2.79 -31.65
C LYS A 434 -17.24 4.07 -31.78
N THR A 435 -16.92 4.72 -30.66
CA THR A 435 -16.24 6.03 -30.63
C THR A 435 -14.77 5.91 -30.24
N LEU A 436 -14.41 4.87 -29.49
CA LEU A 436 -13.06 4.67 -28.98
C LEU A 436 -12.19 3.84 -29.94
N GLY A 437 -11.02 4.37 -30.31
CA GLY A 437 -10.04 3.65 -31.14
C GLY A 437 -9.19 2.69 -30.31
N TYR A 438 -9.17 1.40 -30.67
CA TYR A 438 -8.28 0.43 -30.02
C TYR A 438 -7.06 0.15 -30.88
N ILE A 439 -5.88 0.20 -30.27
CA ILE A 439 -4.62 0.00 -30.96
C ILE A 439 -3.82 -1.09 -30.25
N GLY A 440 -3.62 -2.22 -30.91
CA GLY A 440 -2.70 -3.26 -30.44
C GLY A 440 -1.29 -2.97 -30.95
N GLU A 441 -0.31 -2.96 -30.06
CA GLU A 441 1.09 -2.72 -30.36
C GLU A 441 1.97 -3.87 -29.83
N THR A 442 2.76 -4.46 -30.72
CA THR A 442 3.79 -5.46 -30.40
C THR A 442 5.16 -4.91 -30.81
N LYS A 443 6.24 -5.62 -30.47
CA LYS A 443 7.60 -5.28 -30.94
C LYS A 443 7.74 -5.20 -32.46
N SER A 444 6.86 -5.86 -33.22
CA SER A 444 6.98 -5.99 -34.68
C SER A 444 5.89 -5.29 -35.49
N GLU A 445 4.75 -4.96 -34.86
CA GLU A 445 3.60 -4.41 -35.56
C GLU A 445 2.66 -3.61 -34.66
N LYS A 446 1.97 -2.64 -35.27
CA LYS A 446 0.91 -1.84 -34.66
C LYS A 446 -0.36 -1.97 -35.51
N LYS A 447 -1.50 -2.33 -34.91
CA LYS A 447 -2.76 -2.58 -35.61
C LYS A 447 -3.92 -1.88 -34.92
N ILE A 448 -4.87 -1.39 -35.71
CA ILE A 448 -6.14 -0.88 -35.18
C ILE A 448 -7.11 -2.05 -35.08
N ILE A 449 -7.71 -2.23 -33.91
CA ILE A 449 -8.72 -3.22 -33.61
C ILE A 449 -10.08 -2.53 -33.69
N LYS A 450 -10.95 -2.97 -34.61
CA LYS A 450 -12.31 -2.44 -34.75
C LYS A 450 -13.34 -3.53 -34.53
N LEU A 451 -14.43 -3.21 -33.82
CA LEU A 451 -15.58 -4.09 -33.70
C LEU A 451 -16.61 -3.80 -34.81
N ILE A 452 -16.78 -4.72 -35.75
CA ILE A 452 -17.72 -4.57 -36.87
C ILE A 452 -18.72 -5.73 -36.83
N LYS A 453 -20.00 -5.42 -36.61
CA LYS A 453 -21.10 -6.42 -36.55
C LYS A 453 -20.83 -7.59 -35.60
N GLY A 454 -20.27 -7.29 -34.41
CA GLY A 454 -19.93 -8.31 -33.41
C GLY A 454 -18.68 -9.15 -33.73
N LYS A 455 -17.91 -8.78 -34.76
CA LYS A 455 -16.62 -9.40 -35.10
C LYS A 455 -15.48 -8.40 -35.00
N TYR A 456 -14.39 -8.81 -34.37
CA TYR A 456 -13.17 -8.01 -34.30
C TYR A 456 -12.43 -8.10 -35.63
N VAL A 457 -12.19 -6.95 -36.25
CA VAL A 457 -11.47 -6.81 -37.51
C VAL A 457 -10.17 -6.06 -37.23
N LEU A 458 -9.05 -6.75 -37.47
CA LEU A 458 -7.74 -6.14 -37.45
C LEU A 458 -7.52 -5.40 -38.76
N THR A 459 -7.32 -4.09 -38.68
CA THR A 459 -6.88 -3.31 -39.84
C THR A 459 -5.41 -2.98 -39.63
N LYS A 460 -4.54 -3.54 -40.48
CA LYS A 460 -3.11 -3.22 -40.45
C LYS A 460 -2.96 -1.76 -40.85
N TYR A 461 -2.30 -0.98 -39.99
CA TYR A 461 -1.72 0.28 -40.41
C TYR A 461 -0.30 -0.04 -40.87
N ASP A 462 0.04 0.32 -42.10
CA ASP A 462 1.45 0.54 -42.40
C ASP A 462 1.84 1.81 -41.64
N THR A 463 2.46 1.64 -40.48
CA THR A 463 3.24 2.73 -39.92
C THR A 463 4.25 3.14 -40.99
N PRO A 464 4.39 4.42 -41.32
CA PRO A 464 5.43 4.85 -42.24
C PRO A 464 6.74 4.25 -41.74
N LYS A 465 7.40 3.46 -42.60
CA LYS A 465 8.65 2.74 -42.29
C LYS A 465 9.53 3.63 -41.43
N VAL A 466 9.88 3.10 -40.26
CA VAL A 466 10.91 3.58 -39.34
C VAL A 466 11.86 4.56 -40.03
N ALA A 467 11.71 5.85 -39.74
CA ALA A 467 12.81 6.77 -39.94
C ALA A 467 13.95 6.31 -39.02
N PRO A 468 15.20 6.20 -39.52
CA PRO A 468 16.29 5.65 -38.74
C PRO A 468 16.52 6.52 -37.50
N ASN A 469 16.73 5.87 -36.35
CA ASN A 469 17.27 6.42 -35.11
C ASN A 469 17.19 7.95 -34.97
N HIS A 470 16.09 8.47 -34.45
CA HIS A 470 16.10 9.81 -33.86
C HIS A 470 16.82 9.75 -32.51
N SER A 471 18.14 9.86 -32.57
CA SER A 471 18.87 10.73 -31.66
C SER A 471 18.25 12.13 -31.70
N GLU A 472 18.17 12.76 -30.53
CA GLU A 472 18.27 14.21 -30.30
C GLU A 472 18.09 15.09 -31.55
N ASP A 473 16.85 15.52 -31.86
CA ASP A 473 16.51 16.81 -32.52
C ASP A 473 15.10 16.85 -33.17
N ALA A 474 14.06 16.53 -32.38
CA ALA A 474 12.68 16.92 -32.71
C ALA A 474 12.08 17.81 -31.62
N LYS A 475 12.89 18.76 -31.11
CA LYS A 475 12.37 19.98 -30.49
C LYS A 475 12.07 20.98 -31.60
N LYS A 476 10.81 21.02 -32.09
CA LYS A 476 10.14 22.25 -32.62
C LYS A 476 8.77 21.90 -33.23
N LYS A 477 7.72 22.05 -32.42
CA LYS A 477 6.56 22.94 -32.65
C LYS A 477 5.47 22.68 -31.60
N PHE A 478 5.64 23.27 -30.43
CA PHE A 478 4.59 23.99 -29.73
C PHE A 478 5.26 25.21 -29.12
N TYR A 479 5.06 26.36 -29.78
CA TYR A 479 5.46 27.66 -29.29
C TYR A 479 4.27 28.18 -28.45
N ILE A 480 4.35 28.02 -27.14
CA ILE A 480 3.64 28.86 -26.16
C ILE A 480 4.70 29.30 -25.16
N GLU A 481 4.71 30.60 -24.89
CA GLU A 481 5.86 31.43 -24.54
C GLU A 481 6.73 30.97 -23.35
N GLU A 482 8.04 31.04 -23.57
CA GLU A 482 9.13 30.93 -22.59
C GLU A 482 9.14 32.06 -21.54
N LYS A 483 8.13 32.95 -21.54
CA LYS A 483 7.91 34.01 -20.54
C LYS A 483 7.27 33.53 -19.24
N THR A 484 6.69 32.32 -19.21
CA THR A 484 5.96 31.83 -18.03
C THR A 484 6.83 30.95 -17.12
N LYS A 485 7.91 30.33 -17.64
CA LYS A 485 8.85 29.56 -16.81
C LYS A 485 9.76 30.45 -15.95
N LYS A 486 10.10 31.64 -16.44
CA LYS A 486 10.98 32.57 -15.72
C LYS A 486 10.32 33.21 -14.48
N LYS A 487 8.98 33.28 -14.43
CA LYS A 487 8.24 33.83 -13.28
C LYS A 487 7.94 32.82 -12.16
N MET A 488 8.14 31.53 -12.39
CA MET A 488 7.85 30.49 -11.39
C MET A 488 9.13 29.92 -10.76
N SER A 489 10.26 29.94 -11.49
CA SER A 489 11.58 29.62 -10.95
C SER A 489 12.23 30.77 -10.17
N GLU A 490 11.84 32.03 -10.43
CA GLU A 490 12.25 33.20 -9.64
C GLU A 490 11.48 33.33 -8.31
N PHE A 491 10.44 32.52 -8.06
CA PHE A 491 9.65 32.55 -6.82
C PHE A 491 10.10 31.53 -5.76
N ILE A 492 10.97 30.57 -6.11
CA ILE A 492 11.37 29.48 -5.19
C ILE A 492 12.82 29.61 -4.69
N ASN A 493 13.65 30.49 -5.27
CA ASN A 493 15.07 30.59 -4.92
C ASN A 493 15.54 31.92 -4.30
N THR A 494 14.63 32.76 -3.80
CA THR A 494 14.99 33.86 -2.88
C THR A 494 14.34 33.64 -1.52
N SER A 495 14.98 32.74 -0.77
CA SER A 495 15.30 32.82 0.67
C SER A 495 14.31 33.55 1.57
N ASN A 496 13.81 32.86 2.61
CA ASN A 496 14.51 32.87 3.91
C ASN A 496 15.02 34.28 4.26
N ASN A 497 14.14 35.15 4.75
CA ASN A 497 14.43 36.08 5.84
C ASN A 497 13.21 36.94 6.19
N SER A 498 13.04 37.11 7.50
CA SER A 498 12.21 38.09 8.23
C SER A 498 10.69 38.08 8.04
N GLU A 499 10.05 37.86 9.20
CA GLU A 499 8.71 38.28 9.58
C GLU A 499 8.32 39.64 8.99
N THR A 500 7.18 39.71 8.27
CA THR A 500 6.05 40.64 8.48
C THR A 500 5.13 40.70 7.25
N ASN A 501 3.83 40.87 7.52
CA ASN A 501 2.72 41.25 6.63
C ASN A 501 2.10 40.19 5.68
N CYS A 502 1.08 39.51 6.20
CA CYS A 502 0.18 38.60 5.48
C CYS A 502 -1.16 39.24 5.02
N GLU A 503 -1.22 40.53 4.65
CA GLU A 503 -2.49 41.17 4.25
C GLU A 503 -2.59 41.62 2.78
N SER A 504 -1.53 41.57 1.98
CA SER A 504 -1.56 42.11 0.61
C SER A 504 -1.71 41.08 -0.52
N ILE A 505 -1.74 39.78 -0.21
CA ILE A 505 -1.85 38.71 -1.23
C ILE A 505 -3.31 38.21 -1.41
N LEU A 506 -4.21 38.49 -0.46
CA LEU A 506 -5.60 38.04 -0.50
C LEU A 506 -6.54 38.88 -1.39
N ASN A 507 -6.18 40.12 -1.75
CA ASN A 507 -7.06 41.02 -2.51
C ASN A 507 -6.97 40.91 -4.04
N SER A 508 -6.16 40.00 -4.60
CA SER A 508 -6.04 39.84 -6.08
C SER A 508 -6.75 38.62 -6.65
N ALA A 509 -7.31 37.75 -5.81
CA ALA A 509 -8.05 36.55 -6.22
C ALA A 509 -9.59 36.69 -6.11
N GLN A 510 -10.11 37.85 -5.67
CA GLN A 510 -11.55 38.07 -5.43
C GLN A 510 -12.32 38.75 -6.58
N GLU A 511 -11.70 39.13 -7.70
CA GLU A 511 -12.38 39.93 -8.73
C GLU A 511 -12.93 39.17 -9.95
N GLN A 512 -12.90 37.85 -10.00
CA GLN A 512 -13.54 37.12 -11.10
C GLN A 512 -14.29 35.91 -10.57
N PHE A 513 -15.54 36.11 -10.14
CA PHE A 513 -16.71 35.25 -10.35
C PHE A 513 -17.90 35.86 -9.59
N VAL A 514 -18.51 36.91 -10.15
CA VAL A 514 -19.86 37.35 -9.74
C VAL A 514 -20.86 36.69 -10.69
N TYR A 515 -21.50 35.61 -10.25
CA TYR A 515 -22.76 35.16 -10.86
C TYR A 515 -23.92 35.86 -10.15
N LYS A 516 -24.62 36.73 -10.87
CA LYS A 516 -25.94 37.23 -10.46
C LYS A 516 -26.90 36.06 -10.41
N ARG A 517 -27.44 35.74 -9.23
CA ARG A 517 -28.68 34.98 -9.08
C ARG A 517 -29.86 35.93 -9.34
N SER A 518 -30.79 35.50 -10.17
CA SER A 518 -32.16 36.01 -10.21
C SER A 518 -32.98 35.21 -9.20
N ASP A 519 -33.52 35.90 -8.20
CA ASP A 519 -34.54 35.38 -7.30
C ASP A 519 -35.85 35.13 -8.07
N ASP A 520 -36.50 33.99 -7.85
CA ASP A 520 -37.83 33.96 -7.24
C ASP A 520 -38.35 32.52 -7.03
N ALA A 521 -38.99 32.36 -5.86
CA ALA A 521 -39.89 31.28 -5.40
C ALA A 521 -39.30 29.95 -4.88
N GLU A 522 -39.03 29.92 -3.57
CA GLU A 522 -39.09 28.72 -2.73
C GLU A 522 -40.54 28.27 -2.48
N PRO A 523 -40.76 26.99 -2.13
CA PRO A 523 -41.62 26.66 -1.01
C PRO A 523 -40.80 26.08 0.15
N LYS A 524 -40.98 26.67 1.33
CA LYS A 524 -40.46 26.18 2.61
C LYS A 524 -41.25 24.94 3.05
N ILE A 525 -40.55 23.85 3.29
CA ILE A 525 -41.02 22.76 4.15
C ILE A 525 -40.36 23.00 5.51
N THR A 526 -41.15 23.07 6.56
CA THR A 526 -40.67 23.29 7.92
C THR A 526 -40.34 21.95 8.60
N LEU A 527 -39.39 21.97 9.53
CA LEU A 527 -38.94 20.79 10.28
C LEU A 527 -40.07 20.12 11.09
N GLU A 528 -41.18 20.83 11.32
CA GLU A 528 -42.40 20.31 11.94
C GLU A 528 -43.18 19.36 11.00
N ASP A 529 -43.09 19.54 9.67
CA ASP A 529 -43.74 18.66 8.69
C ASP A 529 -43.06 17.28 8.55
N PHE A 530 -41.80 17.17 9.02
CA PHE A 530 -41.03 15.93 8.97
C PHE A 530 -41.26 15.05 10.21
N LEU A 531 -41.62 15.65 11.34
CA LEU A 531 -41.75 14.95 12.63
C LEU A 531 -43.13 14.29 12.84
N ASP A 532 -44.15 14.69 12.07
CA ASP A 532 -45.47 14.03 12.06
C ASP A 532 -45.50 12.72 11.23
N SER A 533 -44.36 12.30 10.65
CA SER A 533 -44.28 11.08 9.81
C SER A 533 -43.84 9.80 10.54
N PHE A 534 -43.64 9.86 11.87
CA PHE A 534 -43.09 8.75 12.66
C PHE A 534 -43.92 8.32 13.89
N GLU A 535 -45.22 8.62 13.93
CA GLU A 535 -46.14 7.99 14.87
C GLU A 535 -47.10 7.07 14.11
N ASP A 536 -46.71 5.79 13.96
CA ASP A 536 -47.60 4.63 13.93
C ASP A 536 -46.78 3.37 13.63
N TYR A 537 -46.17 2.77 14.67
CA TYR A 537 -45.76 1.38 14.64
C TYR A 537 -46.04 0.74 16.01
N ASP A 538 -47.25 0.20 16.11
CA ASP A 538 -47.76 -0.58 17.23
C ASP A 538 -47.02 -1.93 17.28
N ILE A 539 -46.20 -2.11 18.32
CA ILE A 539 -45.60 -3.41 18.67
C ILE A 539 -46.49 -4.01 19.75
N SER A 540 -47.51 -4.74 19.32
CA SER A 540 -48.15 -5.74 20.14
C SER A 540 -48.59 -6.93 19.29
N GLN A 541 -47.98 -8.09 19.56
CA GLN A 541 -48.46 -9.48 19.39
C GLN A 541 -47.42 -10.42 18.76
N THR A 542 -46.75 -11.16 19.62
CA THR A 542 -46.47 -12.59 19.41
C THR A 542 -46.60 -13.30 20.76
N GLN A 543 -47.67 -14.08 20.88
CA GLN A 543 -47.69 -15.33 21.66
C GLN A 543 -47.13 -16.46 20.79
#